data_AF-A0A1V5W945-F1
#
_entry.id   AF-A0A1V5W945-F1
#
_cell.length_a   1.000
_cell.length_b   1.000
_cell.length_c   1.000
_cell.angle_alpha   90.00
_cell.angle_beta   90.00
_cell.angle_gamma   90.00
#
_symmetry.space_group_name_H-M   'P 1'
#
loop_
_entity.id
_entity.type
_entity.pdbx_description
1 polymer ?
#
loop_
_entity_poly.entity_id
_entity_poly.type
_entity_poly.pdbx_seq_one_letter_code
_entity_poly.pdbx_strand_id
1 'polypeptide(L)'
;MEFILKNKFTALRILIGIVFILSAILKLSPIAPFENLLLKLDIVPWNLVPFAARGIIGFEFLLGFMLVANVYIIHSLRVTLFTLIGFSLFLGYLHVFVSSQDNCGCFGEIVELNPIQSIIKNCLLILVVLYVLRNKTVLPSNMFSKFQLYIATLIIVGSFAMPFIFNIPILAGEEGNYVIKPGMKISHPSMKSVVFNTKDTVDVTQNKHVLCFASLTCSTCKFAISKLESIHKKHPEFAISIIFLDVPQRDSLLSEVRIKTGLQTIPYTFVPAEDFFKTSHNKLPFIMFVDNGQIKNLRNYSDLYIGDIFTFFEQ
;
A
#
# COMPACT_ATOMS: atom_id res chain seq x y z
N MET A 1 -34.24 -33.31 4.29
CA MET A 1 -32.88 -33.20 4.87
C MET A 1 -31.85 -32.70 3.85
N GLU A 2 -31.82 -33.24 2.63
CA GLU A 2 -30.87 -32.80 1.57
C GLU A 2 -30.98 -31.32 1.18
N PHE A 3 -32.20 -30.76 1.10
CA PHE A 3 -32.42 -29.34 0.79
C PHE A 3 -31.72 -28.40 1.80
N ILE A 4 -31.82 -28.70 3.09
CA ILE A 4 -31.21 -27.90 4.17
C ILE A 4 -29.68 -27.98 4.07
N LEU A 5 -29.13 -29.16 3.80
CA LEU A 5 -27.69 -29.36 3.62
C LEU A 5 -27.16 -28.59 2.40
N LYS A 6 -27.85 -28.65 1.27
CA LYS A 6 -27.50 -27.93 0.04
C LYS A 6 -27.47 -26.41 0.26
N ASN A 7 -28.45 -25.86 0.98
CA ASN A 7 -28.49 -24.44 1.33
C ASN A 7 -27.34 -24.04 2.26
N LYS A 8 -27.00 -24.90 3.25
CA LYS A 8 -25.86 -24.67 4.15
C LYS A 8 -24.53 -24.58 3.40
N PHE A 9 -24.21 -25.54 2.54
CA PHE A 9 -22.94 -25.52 1.78
C PHE A 9 -22.89 -24.39 0.76
N THR A 10 -24.05 -24.01 0.19
CA THR A 10 -24.16 -22.84 -0.67
C THR A 10 -23.86 -21.55 0.09
N ALA A 11 -24.40 -21.40 1.30
CA ALA A 11 -24.14 -20.25 2.16
C ALA A 11 -22.67 -20.16 2.59
N LEU A 12 -22.06 -21.28 3.01
CA LEU A 12 -20.63 -21.32 3.37
C LEU A 12 -19.71 -20.93 2.20
N ARG A 13 -20.00 -21.44 1.00
CA ARG A 13 -19.28 -21.07 -0.22
C ARG A 13 -19.38 -19.58 -0.51
N ILE A 14 -20.59 -19.02 -0.45
CA ILE A 14 -20.84 -17.59 -0.70
C ILE A 14 -20.12 -16.75 0.36
N LEU A 15 -20.15 -17.16 1.62
CA LEU A 15 -19.43 -16.51 2.71
C LEU A 15 -17.92 -16.43 2.43
N ILE A 16 -17.29 -17.55 2.05
CA ILE A 16 -15.86 -17.54 1.69
C ILE A 16 -15.59 -16.56 0.55
N GLY A 17 -16.42 -16.60 -0.51
CA GLY A 17 -16.28 -15.70 -1.65
C GLY A 17 -16.42 -14.22 -1.28
N ILE A 18 -17.40 -13.87 -0.44
CA ILE A 18 -17.59 -12.51 0.07
C ILE A 18 -16.37 -12.04 0.86
N VAL A 19 -15.77 -12.89 1.69
CA VAL A 19 -14.57 -12.51 2.47
C VAL A 19 -13.40 -12.16 1.55
N PHE A 20 -13.21 -12.88 0.44
CA PHE A 20 -12.20 -12.55 -0.57
C PHE A 20 -12.49 -11.23 -1.31
N ILE A 21 -13.75 -11.00 -1.68
CA ILE A 21 -14.16 -9.72 -2.32
C ILE A 21 -13.93 -8.54 -1.37
N LEU A 22 -14.34 -8.66 -0.10
CA LEU A 22 -14.13 -7.61 0.91
C LEU A 22 -12.64 -7.37 1.15
N SER A 23 -11.84 -8.43 1.25
CA SER A 23 -10.38 -8.35 1.34
C SER A 23 -9.78 -7.53 0.20
N ALA A 24 -10.20 -7.81 -1.04
CA ALA A 24 -9.73 -7.10 -2.22
C ALA A 24 -10.15 -5.62 -2.23
N ILE A 25 -11.40 -5.31 -1.86
CA ILE A 25 -11.90 -3.92 -1.77
C ILE A 25 -11.11 -3.11 -0.73
N LEU A 26 -10.90 -3.67 0.46
CA LEU A 26 -10.20 -2.99 1.55
C LEU A 26 -8.73 -2.73 1.20
N LYS A 27 -8.09 -3.63 0.45
CA LYS A 27 -6.74 -3.42 -0.10
C LYS A 27 -6.71 -2.39 -1.23
N LEU A 28 -7.77 -2.25 -2.02
CA LEU A 28 -7.79 -1.33 -3.16
C LEU A 28 -7.96 0.13 -2.74
N SER A 29 -8.63 0.38 -1.60
CA SER A 29 -8.99 1.72 -1.14
C SER A 29 -8.72 1.93 0.36
N PRO A 30 -7.56 2.48 0.76
CA PRO A 30 -6.44 2.91 -0.07
C PRO A 30 -5.45 1.78 -0.41
N ILE A 31 -4.89 1.80 -1.63
CA ILE A 31 -3.87 0.83 -2.08
C ILE A 31 -2.48 1.06 -1.47
N ALA A 32 -2.22 2.29 -1.01
CA ALA A 32 -0.94 2.75 -0.49
C ALA A 32 -0.28 1.84 0.58
N PRO A 33 -1.01 1.35 1.60
CA PRO A 33 -0.42 0.47 2.62
C PRO A 33 0.08 -0.84 2.02
N PHE A 34 -0.64 -1.39 1.04
CA PHE A 34 -0.30 -2.67 0.42
C PHE A 34 0.89 -2.53 -0.54
N GLU A 35 0.96 -1.46 -1.33
CA GLU A 35 2.15 -1.16 -2.14
C GLU A 35 3.39 -0.93 -1.27
N ASN A 36 3.28 -0.15 -0.20
CA ASN A 36 4.38 0.11 0.71
C ASN A 36 4.86 -1.17 1.42
N LEU A 37 3.95 -2.10 1.74
CA LEU A 37 4.33 -3.43 2.24
C LEU A 37 5.19 -4.19 1.22
N LEU A 38 4.78 -4.21 -0.05
CA LEU A 38 5.54 -4.89 -1.12
C LEU A 38 6.91 -4.24 -1.33
N LEU A 39 7.02 -2.91 -1.23
CA LEU A 39 8.31 -2.19 -1.27
C LEU A 39 9.22 -2.58 -0.09
N LYS A 40 8.67 -2.63 1.13
CA LYS A 40 9.44 -3.04 2.33
C LYS A 40 9.97 -4.46 2.23
N LEU A 41 9.21 -5.36 1.59
CA LEU A 41 9.60 -6.75 1.40
C LEU A 41 10.70 -6.95 0.37
N ASP A 42 10.78 -6.03 -0.60
CA ASP A 42 11.83 -6.01 -1.62
C ASP A 42 11.92 -7.29 -2.47
N ILE A 43 10.80 -8.02 -2.58
CA ILE A 43 10.69 -9.26 -3.38
C ILE A 43 10.35 -9.01 -4.85
N VAL A 44 9.88 -7.80 -5.17
CA VAL A 44 9.45 -7.38 -6.51
C VAL A 44 10.22 -6.10 -6.86
N PRO A 45 10.74 -5.96 -8.10
CA PRO A 45 11.36 -4.71 -8.55
C PRO A 45 10.45 -3.50 -8.31
N TRP A 46 10.99 -2.39 -7.82
CA TRP A 46 10.18 -1.27 -7.31
C TRP A 46 9.28 -0.64 -8.36
N ASN A 47 9.69 -0.64 -9.63
CA ASN A 47 8.88 -0.20 -10.78
C ASN A 47 7.68 -1.13 -11.07
N LEU A 48 7.74 -2.41 -10.67
CA LEU A 48 6.68 -3.39 -10.86
C LEU A 48 5.74 -3.51 -9.65
N VAL A 49 6.08 -2.92 -8.50
CA VAL A 49 5.25 -3.00 -7.29
C VAL A 49 3.80 -2.52 -7.51
N PRO A 50 3.54 -1.37 -8.17
CA PRO A 50 2.17 -0.95 -8.43
C PRO A 50 1.37 -1.99 -9.23
N PHE A 51 1.99 -2.62 -10.23
CA PHE A 51 1.36 -3.65 -11.05
C PHE A 51 1.14 -4.95 -10.27
N ALA A 52 2.13 -5.38 -9.49
CA ALA A 52 2.04 -6.57 -8.66
C ALA A 52 0.94 -6.45 -7.59
N ALA A 53 0.82 -5.27 -6.94
CA ALA A 53 -0.22 -5.00 -5.96
C ALA A 53 -1.63 -5.20 -6.56
N ARG A 54 -1.89 -4.58 -7.71
CA ARG A 54 -3.17 -4.69 -8.44
C ARG A 54 -3.42 -6.10 -8.96
N GLY A 55 -2.38 -6.82 -9.39
CA GLY A 55 -2.47 -8.22 -9.80
C GLY A 55 -2.92 -9.13 -8.64
N ILE A 56 -2.35 -8.97 -7.44
CA ILE A 56 -2.75 -9.75 -6.26
C ILE A 56 -4.20 -9.41 -5.85
N ILE A 57 -4.58 -8.13 -5.85
CA ILE A 57 -5.95 -7.70 -5.56
C ILE A 57 -6.93 -8.27 -6.60
N GLY A 58 -6.57 -8.25 -7.88
CA GLY A 58 -7.38 -8.83 -8.96
C GLY A 58 -7.54 -10.34 -8.83
N PHE A 59 -6.51 -11.04 -8.35
CA PHE A 59 -6.59 -12.46 -8.04
C PHE A 59 -7.53 -12.76 -6.86
N GLU A 60 -7.56 -11.91 -5.82
CA GLU A 60 -8.53 -12.04 -4.72
C GLU A 60 -9.97 -11.82 -5.21
N PHE A 61 -10.21 -10.81 -6.05
CA PHE A 61 -11.51 -10.61 -6.70
C PHE A 61 -11.92 -11.83 -7.54
N LEU A 62 -11.00 -12.37 -8.34
CA LEU A 62 -11.23 -13.54 -9.17
C LEU A 62 -11.73 -14.72 -8.34
N LEU A 63 -11.01 -15.07 -7.27
CA LEU A 63 -11.42 -16.16 -6.38
C LEU A 63 -12.77 -15.88 -5.72
N GLY A 64 -12.97 -14.67 -5.23
CA GLY A 64 -14.21 -14.24 -4.61
C GLY A 64 -15.42 -14.39 -5.53
N PHE A 65 -15.33 -13.85 -6.75
CA PHE A 65 -16.41 -13.91 -7.72
C PHE A 65 -16.64 -15.33 -8.27
N MET A 66 -15.59 -16.11 -8.53
CA MET A 66 -15.73 -17.52 -8.95
C MET A 66 -16.45 -18.34 -7.87
N LEU A 67 -16.10 -18.13 -6.60
CA LEU A 67 -16.73 -18.78 -5.47
C LEU A 67 -18.18 -18.34 -5.30
N VAL A 68 -18.54 -17.08 -5.49
CA VAL A 68 -19.94 -16.59 -5.39
C VAL A 68 -20.79 -17.07 -6.58
N ALA A 69 -20.25 -17.03 -7.80
CA ALA A 69 -20.93 -17.40 -9.04
C ALA A 69 -21.08 -18.92 -9.28
N ASN A 70 -20.47 -19.75 -8.43
CA ASN A 70 -20.47 -21.23 -8.54
C ASN A 70 -19.77 -21.74 -9.81
N VAL A 71 -18.73 -21.03 -10.24
CA VAL A 71 -18.00 -21.33 -11.48
C VAL A 71 -16.76 -22.16 -11.15
N TYR A 72 -16.60 -23.30 -11.84
CA TYR A 72 -15.55 -24.30 -11.63
C TYR A 72 -15.31 -24.64 -10.15
N ILE A 73 -16.38 -24.75 -9.37
CA ILE A 73 -16.36 -24.64 -7.90
C ILE A 73 -15.32 -25.51 -7.19
N ILE A 74 -15.12 -26.76 -7.61
CA ILE A 74 -14.12 -27.65 -6.98
C ILE A 74 -12.70 -27.14 -7.21
N HIS A 75 -12.40 -26.63 -8.41
CA HIS A 75 -11.11 -26.00 -8.70
C HIS A 75 -10.98 -24.68 -7.93
N SER A 76 -12.01 -23.83 -7.96
CA SER A 76 -12.02 -22.55 -7.24
C SER A 76 -11.79 -22.73 -5.73
N LEU A 77 -12.42 -23.72 -5.10
CA LEU A 77 -12.19 -24.07 -3.68
C LEU A 77 -10.77 -24.59 -3.42
N ARG A 78 -10.19 -25.40 -4.33
CA ARG A 78 -8.80 -25.86 -4.20
C ARG A 78 -7.80 -24.71 -4.32
N VAL A 79 -7.97 -23.84 -5.32
CA VAL A 79 -7.11 -22.65 -5.47
C VAL A 79 -7.27 -21.73 -4.25
N THR A 80 -8.49 -21.55 -3.74
CA THR A 80 -8.74 -20.78 -2.51
C THR A 80 -8.01 -21.38 -1.31
N LEU A 81 -8.02 -22.71 -1.16
CA LEU A 81 -7.29 -23.40 -0.09
C LEU A 81 -5.79 -23.11 -0.17
N PHE A 82 -5.17 -23.31 -1.34
CA PHE A 82 -3.75 -23.04 -1.53
C PHE A 82 -3.40 -21.57 -1.33
N THR A 83 -4.28 -20.66 -1.76
CA THR A 83 -4.12 -19.22 -1.57
C THR A 83 -4.14 -18.84 -0.09
N LEU A 84 -5.10 -19.37 0.68
CA LEU A 84 -5.16 -19.14 2.12
C LEU A 84 -3.93 -19.68 2.83
N ILE A 85 -3.44 -20.87 2.46
CA ILE A 85 -2.19 -21.43 3.01
C ILE A 85 -1.01 -20.51 2.67
N GLY A 86 -0.87 -20.10 1.41
CA GLY A 86 0.20 -19.21 0.96
C GLY A 86 0.18 -17.86 1.68
N PHE A 87 -0.99 -17.23 1.78
CA PHE A 87 -1.15 -15.97 2.53
C PHE A 87 -0.88 -16.13 4.03
N SER A 88 -1.28 -17.25 4.64
CA SER A 88 -0.97 -17.51 6.05
C SER A 88 0.53 -17.69 6.29
N LEU A 89 1.23 -18.43 5.41
CA LEU A 89 2.69 -18.58 5.49
C LEU A 89 3.39 -17.24 5.30
N PHE A 90 2.94 -16.44 4.34
CA PHE A 90 3.45 -15.09 4.10
C PHE A 90 3.22 -14.16 5.29
N LEU A 91 2.05 -14.18 5.91
CA LEU A 91 1.76 -13.42 7.13
C LEU A 91 2.62 -13.89 8.31
N GLY A 92 2.87 -15.20 8.42
CA GLY A 92 3.79 -15.76 9.41
C GLY A 92 5.23 -15.26 9.20
N TYR A 93 5.69 -15.23 7.95
CA TYR A 93 6.98 -14.64 7.59
C TYR A 93 7.05 -13.16 7.99
N LEU A 94 6.03 -12.36 7.65
CA LEU A 94 5.95 -10.96 8.06
C LEU A 94 6.01 -10.80 9.57
N HIS A 95 5.26 -11.60 10.32
CA HIS A 95 5.24 -11.52 11.78
C HIS A 95 6.59 -11.83 12.43
N VAL A 96 7.35 -12.79 11.89
CA VAL A 96 8.63 -13.23 12.47
C VAL A 96 9.79 -12.33 12.03
N PHE A 97 9.84 -11.95 10.75
CA PHE A 97 11.03 -11.31 10.15
C PHE A 97 10.87 -9.81 9.90
N VAL A 98 9.64 -9.30 9.82
CA VAL A 98 9.36 -7.88 9.58
C VAL A 98 8.79 -7.29 10.86
N SER A 99 9.67 -6.66 11.66
CA SER A 99 9.43 -6.15 13.02
C SER A 99 8.00 -5.64 13.27
N SER A 100 7.40 -6.15 14.36
CA SER A 100 6.27 -5.65 15.16
C SER A 100 5.48 -4.46 14.59
N GLN A 101 4.87 -4.63 13.42
CA GLN A 101 3.86 -3.69 12.95
C GLN A 101 2.51 -4.19 13.47
N ASP A 102 1.82 -3.33 14.22
CA ASP A 102 0.44 -3.58 14.64
C ASP A 102 -0.47 -3.74 13.41
N ASN A 103 -0.11 -3.15 12.26
CA ASN A 103 -0.82 -3.22 11.00
C ASN A 103 0.07 -3.71 9.86
N CYS A 104 -0.17 -4.94 9.40
CA CYS A 104 0.59 -5.55 8.30
C CYS A 104 0.26 -4.98 6.92
N GLY A 105 -0.75 -4.10 6.78
CA GLY A 105 -1.21 -3.57 5.49
C GLY A 105 -1.87 -4.61 4.58
N CYS A 106 -1.91 -5.90 4.97
CA CYS A 106 -2.47 -6.98 4.16
C CYS A 106 -4.01 -6.94 4.04
N PHE A 107 -4.70 -6.15 4.86
CA PHE A 107 -6.15 -5.95 4.79
C PHE A 107 -6.54 -4.49 4.49
N GLY A 108 -5.58 -3.68 4.02
CA GLY A 108 -5.77 -2.24 3.87
C GLY A 108 -5.69 -1.50 5.20
N GLU A 109 -6.00 -0.20 5.15
CA GLU A 109 -6.00 0.71 6.31
C GLU A 109 -7.34 0.69 7.06
N ILE A 110 -8.46 0.50 6.34
CA ILE A 110 -9.81 0.62 6.93
C ILE A 110 -10.07 -0.45 7.99
N VAL A 111 -9.53 -1.66 7.80
CA VAL A 111 -9.59 -2.75 8.78
C VAL A 111 -8.17 -3.14 9.17
N GLU A 112 -7.71 -2.52 10.24
CA GLU A 112 -6.43 -2.76 10.90
C GLU A 112 -6.42 -4.15 11.56
N LEU A 113 -6.06 -5.19 10.80
CA LEU A 113 -5.81 -6.53 11.35
C LEU A 113 -4.32 -6.73 11.63
N ASN A 114 -4.02 -7.04 12.89
CA ASN A 114 -2.70 -7.54 13.26
C ASN A 114 -2.39 -8.85 12.49
N PRO A 115 -1.11 -9.11 12.13
CA PRO A 115 -0.68 -10.38 11.55
C PRO A 115 -1.31 -11.62 12.18
N ILE A 116 -1.37 -11.71 13.51
CA ILE A 116 -1.91 -12.88 14.22
C ILE A 116 -3.42 -13.03 13.97
N GLN A 117 -4.18 -11.92 14.04
CA GLN A 117 -5.62 -11.94 13.76
C GLN A 117 -5.90 -12.37 12.31
N SER A 118 -5.08 -11.90 11.37
CA SER A 118 -5.16 -12.29 9.97
C SER A 118 -4.87 -13.79 9.76
N ILE A 119 -3.86 -14.33 10.44
CA ILE A 119 -3.54 -15.76 10.43
C ILE A 119 -4.68 -16.60 11.00
N ILE A 120 -5.21 -16.24 12.17
CA ILE A 120 -6.34 -16.96 12.80
C ILE A 120 -7.54 -16.99 11.86
N LYS A 121 -7.91 -15.86 11.26
CA LYS A 121 -9.01 -15.78 10.30
C LYS A 121 -8.76 -16.65 9.06
N ASN A 122 -7.54 -16.67 8.53
CA ASN A 122 -7.21 -17.56 7.40
C ASN A 122 -7.28 -19.04 7.80
N CYS A 123 -6.82 -19.42 9.00
CA CYS A 123 -6.96 -20.78 9.52
C CYS A 123 -8.43 -21.21 9.65
N LEU A 124 -9.31 -20.33 10.14
CA LEU A 124 -10.75 -20.58 10.18
C LEU A 124 -11.33 -20.79 8.78
N LEU A 125 -10.98 -19.94 7.82
CA LEU A 125 -11.42 -20.09 6.42
C LEU A 125 -10.90 -21.40 5.80
N ILE A 126 -9.66 -21.80 6.09
CA ILE A 126 -9.09 -23.09 5.64
C ILE A 126 -9.94 -24.25 6.14
N LEU A 127 -10.33 -24.26 7.42
CA LEU A 127 -11.19 -25.30 7.99
C LEU A 127 -12.57 -25.34 7.29
N VAL A 128 -13.16 -24.17 7.03
CA VAL A 128 -14.43 -24.08 6.30
C VAL A 128 -14.28 -24.60 4.87
N VAL A 129 -13.23 -24.22 4.15
CA VAL A 129 -12.96 -24.68 2.78
C VAL A 129 -12.75 -26.21 2.74
N LEU A 130 -11.98 -26.77 3.68
CA LEU A 130 -11.78 -28.21 3.80
C LEU A 130 -13.09 -28.95 4.10
N TYR A 131 -13.94 -28.38 4.97
CA TYR A 131 -15.26 -28.93 5.27
C TYR A 131 -16.17 -28.93 4.04
N VAL A 132 -16.17 -27.86 3.24
CA VAL A 132 -16.93 -27.79 1.99
C VAL A 132 -16.38 -28.79 0.95
N LEU A 133 -15.05 -28.89 0.79
CA LEU A 133 -14.41 -29.82 -0.13
C LEU A 133 -14.67 -31.29 0.22
N ARG A 134 -14.68 -31.64 1.51
CA ARG A 134 -15.00 -32.99 1.99
C ARG A 134 -16.42 -33.40 1.63
N ASN A 135 -17.36 -32.44 1.64
CA ASN A 135 -18.78 -32.66 1.34
C ASN A 135 -19.16 -32.18 -0.06
N LYS A 136 -18.20 -32.20 -1.01
CA LYS A 136 -18.38 -31.69 -2.37
C LYS A 136 -19.56 -32.30 -3.15
N THR A 137 -20.00 -33.51 -2.79
CA THR A 137 -21.12 -34.21 -3.43
C THR A 137 -22.48 -33.53 -3.18
N VAL A 138 -22.59 -32.72 -2.12
CA VAL A 138 -23.81 -32.01 -1.72
C VAL A 138 -23.88 -30.60 -2.34
N LEU A 139 -22.80 -30.14 -2.99
CA LEU A 139 -22.77 -28.83 -3.63
C LEU A 139 -23.77 -28.78 -4.81
N PRO A 140 -24.51 -27.68 -4.96
CA PRO A 140 -25.38 -27.50 -6.12
C PRO A 140 -24.57 -27.57 -7.41
N SER A 141 -25.06 -28.35 -8.37
CA SER A 141 -24.60 -28.25 -9.75
C SER A 141 -24.78 -26.82 -10.25
N ASN A 142 -23.84 -26.35 -11.07
CA ASN A 142 -23.92 -25.02 -11.64
C ASN A 142 -25.08 -24.96 -12.64
N MET A 143 -26.08 -24.12 -12.36
CA MET A 143 -27.26 -23.93 -13.21
C MET A 143 -26.89 -23.44 -14.62
N PHE A 144 -25.73 -22.78 -14.76
CA PHE A 144 -25.21 -22.23 -16.00
C PHE A 144 -24.03 -23.03 -16.57
N SER A 145 -23.98 -24.34 -16.35
CA SER A 145 -22.84 -25.19 -16.76
C SER A 145 -22.43 -25.03 -18.24
N LYS A 146 -23.39 -24.83 -19.15
CA LYS A 146 -23.14 -24.58 -20.59
C LYS A 146 -22.46 -23.24 -20.88
N PHE A 147 -22.71 -22.22 -20.06
CA PHE A 147 -22.15 -20.87 -20.20
C PHE A 147 -20.96 -20.63 -19.26
N GLN A 148 -20.53 -21.65 -18.53
CA GLN A 148 -19.55 -21.52 -17.47
C GLN A 148 -18.21 -20.95 -17.96
N LEU A 149 -17.79 -21.29 -19.19
CA LEU A 149 -16.59 -20.72 -19.80
C LEU A 149 -16.75 -19.21 -20.03
N TYR A 150 -17.86 -18.76 -20.61
CA TYR A 150 -18.12 -17.33 -20.86
C TYR A 150 -18.20 -16.53 -19.56
N ILE A 151 -18.90 -17.06 -18.55
CA ILE A 151 -18.98 -16.44 -17.22
C ILE A 151 -17.59 -16.38 -16.60
N ALA A 152 -16.80 -17.45 -16.70
CA ALA A 152 -15.43 -17.48 -16.18
C ALA A 152 -14.54 -16.43 -16.85
N THR A 153 -14.59 -16.33 -18.18
CA THR A 153 -13.83 -15.31 -18.94
C THR A 153 -14.22 -13.90 -18.52
N LEU A 154 -15.52 -13.62 -18.39
CA LEU A 154 -16.01 -12.32 -17.94
C LEU A 154 -15.53 -12.00 -16.51
N ILE A 155 -15.59 -12.97 -15.59
CA ILE A 155 -15.08 -12.80 -14.23
C ILE A 155 -13.56 -12.55 -14.25
N ILE A 156 -12.78 -13.28 -15.04
CA ILE A 156 -11.32 -13.10 -15.14
C ILE A 156 -11.00 -11.70 -15.63
N VAL A 157 -11.57 -11.29 -16.76
CA VAL A 157 -11.34 -9.96 -17.34
C VAL A 157 -11.78 -8.88 -16.35
N GLY A 158 -12.97 -8.98 -15.78
CA GLY A 158 -13.49 -8.00 -14.82
C GLY A 158 -12.63 -7.90 -13.56
N SER A 159 -12.21 -9.04 -12.99
CA SER A 159 -11.43 -9.06 -11.75
C SER A 159 -10.04 -8.47 -11.90
N PHE A 160 -9.38 -8.69 -13.05
CA PHE A 160 -8.08 -8.09 -13.32
C PHE A 160 -8.17 -6.68 -13.88
N ALA A 161 -9.24 -6.28 -14.57
CA ALA A 161 -9.41 -4.91 -15.05
C ALA A 161 -9.79 -3.94 -13.90
N MET A 162 -10.65 -4.39 -12.98
CA MET A 162 -11.24 -3.55 -11.93
C MET A 162 -10.19 -2.77 -11.10
N PRO A 163 -9.14 -3.39 -10.53
CA PRO A 163 -8.13 -2.66 -9.76
C PRO A 163 -7.41 -1.57 -10.55
N PHE A 164 -7.19 -1.78 -11.85
CA PHE A 164 -6.51 -0.81 -12.73
C PHE A 164 -7.43 0.32 -13.16
N ILE A 165 -8.73 0.06 -13.32
CA ILE A 165 -9.72 1.10 -13.65
C ILE A 165 -9.94 2.02 -12.45
N PHE A 166 -10.10 1.46 -11.25
CA PHE A 166 -10.39 2.25 -10.05
C PHE A 166 -9.16 2.89 -9.42
N ASN A 167 -7.97 2.37 -9.71
CA ASN A 167 -6.73 2.91 -9.20
C ASN A 167 -5.63 2.72 -10.25
N ILE A 168 -5.44 3.71 -11.12
CA ILE A 168 -4.44 3.64 -12.19
C ILE A 168 -3.03 3.72 -11.56
N PRO A 169 -2.08 2.84 -11.93
CA PRO A 169 -0.70 2.95 -11.45
C PRO A 169 -0.02 4.17 -12.06
N ILE A 170 0.73 4.91 -11.24
CA ILE A 170 1.49 6.08 -11.67
C ILE A 170 2.63 5.63 -12.60
N LEU A 171 2.73 6.25 -13.76
CA LEU A 171 3.74 5.94 -14.77
C LEU A 171 4.84 7.01 -14.84
N ALA A 172 5.98 6.62 -15.42
CA ALA A 172 7.07 7.56 -15.67
C ALA A 172 6.61 8.68 -16.62
N GLY A 173 6.94 9.92 -16.28
CA GLY A 173 6.64 11.10 -17.11
C GLY A 173 5.24 11.68 -16.94
N GLU A 174 4.41 11.16 -16.03
CA GLU A 174 3.15 11.81 -15.67
C GLU A 174 3.40 13.15 -14.98
N GLU A 175 2.62 14.16 -15.36
CA GLU A 175 2.67 15.46 -14.70
C GLU A 175 2.13 15.35 -13.28
N GLY A 176 2.86 15.91 -12.31
CA GLY A 176 2.41 15.96 -10.94
C GLY A 176 1.18 16.87 -10.78
N ASN A 177 0.45 16.70 -9.69
CA ASN A 177 -0.74 17.49 -9.36
C ASN A 177 -0.43 18.96 -9.03
N TYR A 178 0.85 19.37 -9.08
CA TYR A 178 1.31 20.72 -8.76
C TYR A 178 1.86 21.41 -10.01
N VAL A 179 1.36 22.62 -10.28
CA VAL A 179 1.90 23.48 -11.34
C VAL A 179 3.13 24.22 -10.82
N ILE A 180 4.30 23.87 -11.34
CA ILE A 180 5.56 24.56 -11.02
C ILE A 180 5.65 25.80 -11.91
N LYS A 181 5.71 26.98 -11.30
CA LYS A 181 6.00 28.22 -12.05
C LYS A 181 7.52 28.32 -12.28
N PRO A 182 7.98 28.66 -13.49
CA PRO A 182 9.40 28.87 -13.77
C PRO A 182 10.01 29.89 -12.79
N GLY A 183 11.17 29.54 -12.20
CA GLY A 183 11.88 30.41 -11.27
C GLY A 183 11.47 30.28 -9.80
N MET A 184 10.61 29.32 -9.44
CA MET A 184 10.32 29.01 -8.05
C MET A 184 11.60 28.51 -7.34
N LYS A 185 12.02 29.23 -6.30
CA LYS A 185 13.21 28.91 -5.50
C LYS A 185 12.82 28.79 -4.03
N ILE A 186 13.59 28.02 -3.27
CA ILE A 186 13.52 28.09 -1.82
C ILE A 186 14.09 29.44 -1.39
N SER A 187 13.23 30.38 -1.01
CA SER A 187 13.65 31.73 -0.61
C SER A 187 13.67 31.93 0.89
N HIS A 188 13.22 30.95 1.70
CA HIS A 188 13.09 31.15 3.14
C HIS A 188 14.44 30.99 3.86
N PRO A 189 14.88 31.96 4.68
CA PRO A 189 16.15 31.88 5.41
C PRO A 189 16.28 30.65 6.31
N SER A 190 15.17 30.15 6.86
CA SER A 190 15.15 28.94 7.70
C SER A 190 15.62 27.68 6.98
N MET A 191 15.67 27.70 5.65
CA MET A 191 16.11 26.56 4.82
C MET A 191 17.62 26.58 4.51
N LYS A 192 18.33 27.68 4.79
CA LYS A 192 19.78 27.79 4.55
C LYS A 192 20.64 27.09 5.62
N SER A 193 20.07 26.84 6.79
CA SER A 193 20.78 26.21 7.92
C SER A 193 19.80 25.36 8.71
N VAL A 194 19.33 24.29 8.10
CA VAL A 194 18.37 23.37 8.73
C VAL A 194 19.11 22.45 9.68
N VAL A 195 18.76 22.48 10.96
CA VAL A 195 19.30 21.56 11.96
C VAL A 195 18.39 20.33 12.03
N PHE A 196 18.96 19.17 11.75
CA PHE A 196 18.26 17.88 11.79
C PHE A 196 18.38 17.19 13.14
N ASN A 197 17.56 16.16 13.35
CA ASN A 197 17.61 15.32 14.55
C ASN A 197 18.98 14.64 14.77
N THR A 198 19.79 14.50 13.71
CA THR A 198 21.17 14.00 13.78
C THR A 198 22.16 15.04 14.33
N LYS A 199 21.71 16.28 14.57
CA LYS A 199 22.50 17.48 14.90
C LYS A 199 23.34 18.04 13.76
N ASP A 200 23.23 17.45 12.57
CA ASP A 200 23.84 18.01 11.37
C ASP A 200 23.09 19.28 10.95
N THR A 201 23.86 20.29 10.55
CA THR A 201 23.32 21.50 9.91
C THR A 201 23.54 21.37 8.42
N VAL A 202 22.46 21.30 7.65
CA VAL A 202 22.52 21.15 6.19
C VAL A 202 21.91 22.38 5.54
N ASP A 203 22.62 22.93 4.56
CA ASP A 203 22.09 23.94 3.66
C ASP A 203 21.35 23.25 2.51
N VAL A 204 20.02 23.19 2.60
CA VAL A 204 19.19 22.53 1.58
C VAL A 204 19.11 23.34 0.28
N THR A 205 19.74 24.52 0.23
CA THR A 205 19.87 25.34 -0.98
C THR A 205 21.12 24.99 -1.80
N GLN A 206 21.99 24.11 -1.29
CA GLN A 206 23.14 23.58 -2.02
C GLN A 206 22.88 22.14 -2.43
N ASN A 207 23.50 21.67 -3.51
CA ASN A 207 23.37 20.28 -3.98
C ASN A 207 21.92 19.86 -4.26
N LYS A 208 21.73 18.56 -4.49
CA LYS A 208 20.43 17.94 -4.74
C LYS A 208 19.82 17.45 -3.44
N HIS A 209 18.57 17.82 -3.19
CA HIS A 209 17.79 17.37 -2.04
C HIS A 209 16.37 16.98 -2.43
N VAL A 210 15.84 15.96 -1.77
CA VAL A 210 14.41 15.65 -1.78
C VAL A 210 13.84 15.94 -0.39
N LEU A 211 12.99 16.95 -0.31
CA LEU A 211 12.40 17.42 0.94
C LEU A 211 10.95 17.00 1.03
N CYS A 212 10.59 16.23 2.06
CA CYS A 212 9.22 15.81 2.33
C CYS A 212 8.63 16.62 3.48
N PHE A 213 7.74 17.55 3.16
CA PHE A 213 6.94 18.28 4.13
C PHE A 213 5.76 17.41 4.56
N ALA A 214 5.69 17.13 5.87
CA ALA A 214 4.75 16.18 6.43
C ALA A 214 4.16 16.66 7.76
N SER A 215 2.99 16.12 8.11
CA SER A 215 2.40 16.24 9.44
C SER A 215 2.37 14.87 10.12
N LEU A 216 2.60 14.84 11.43
CA LEU A 216 2.58 13.60 12.23
C LEU A 216 1.18 12.95 12.28
N THR A 217 0.12 13.72 12.08
CA THR A 217 -1.28 13.25 12.17
C THR A 217 -1.89 12.88 10.82
N CYS A 218 -1.18 13.10 9.70
CA CYS A 218 -1.71 12.84 8.36
C CYS A 218 -1.41 11.39 7.90
N SER A 219 -2.44 10.63 7.54
CA SER A 219 -2.31 9.24 7.03
C SER A 219 -1.50 9.17 5.74
N THR A 220 -1.78 10.04 4.77
CA THR A 220 -1.04 10.11 3.51
C THR A 220 0.44 10.47 3.72
N CYS A 221 0.76 11.28 4.74
CA CYS A 221 2.15 11.56 5.11
C CYS A 221 2.87 10.30 5.61
N LYS A 222 2.20 9.47 6.41
CA LYS A 222 2.76 8.18 6.86
C LYS A 222 3.07 7.28 5.65
N PHE A 223 2.24 7.29 4.61
CA PHE A 223 2.53 6.53 3.38
C PHE A 223 3.75 7.05 2.62
N ALA A 224 3.89 8.38 2.48
CA ALA A 224 5.07 8.97 1.84
C ALA A 224 6.34 8.68 2.63
N ILE A 225 6.32 8.88 3.95
CA ILE A 225 7.47 8.60 4.82
C ILE A 225 7.87 7.13 4.71
N SER A 226 6.90 6.21 4.77
CA SER A 226 7.17 4.77 4.61
C SER A 226 7.80 4.44 3.26
N LYS A 227 7.33 5.07 2.17
CA LYS A 227 7.88 4.85 0.82
C LYS A 227 9.31 5.40 0.71
N LEU A 228 9.53 6.64 1.17
CA LEU A 228 10.84 7.28 1.17
C LEU A 228 11.84 6.53 2.07
N GLU A 229 11.42 6.03 3.23
CA GLU A 229 12.29 5.26 4.13
C GLU A 229 12.76 3.96 3.47
N SER A 230 11.89 3.27 2.71
CA SER A 230 12.32 2.11 1.92
C SER A 230 13.40 2.47 0.89
N ILE A 231 13.32 3.67 0.29
CA ILE A 231 14.34 4.19 -0.64
C ILE A 231 15.64 4.47 0.11
N HIS A 232 15.59 5.30 1.15
CA HIS A 232 16.77 5.76 1.88
C HIS A 232 17.50 4.63 2.62
N LYS A 233 16.80 3.58 3.08
CA LYS A 233 17.44 2.38 3.66
C LYS A 233 18.37 1.67 2.68
N LYS A 234 18.07 1.72 1.38
CA LYS A 234 18.90 1.14 0.33
C LYS A 234 19.92 2.12 -0.25
N HIS A 235 19.55 3.39 -0.29
CA HIS A 235 20.31 4.49 -0.86
C HIS A 235 20.54 5.58 0.19
N PRO A 236 21.35 5.32 1.23
CA PRO A 236 21.62 6.31 2.27
C PRO A 236 22.40 7.54 1.74
N GLU A 237 22.98 7.44 0.55
CA GLU A 237 23.61 8.54 -0.17
C GLU A 237 22.62 9.55 -0.76
N PHE A 238 21.35 9.16 -0.95
CA PHE A 238 20.32 10.08 -1.44
C PHE A 238 19.97 11.05 -0.33
N ALA A 239 20.18 12.35 -0.58
CA ALA A 239 19.88 13.42 0.36
C ALA A 239 18.36 13.66 0.48
N ILE A 240 17.68 12.73 1.13
CA ILE A 240 16.25 12.74 1.43
C ILE A 240 16.08 13.24 2.87
N SER A 241 15.16 14.17 3.10
CA SER A 241 14.90 14.71 4.43
C SER A 241 13.42 14.96 4.67
N ILE A 242 12.97 14.84 5.92
CA ILE A 242 11.58 15.11 6.31
C ILE A 242 11.51 16.40 7.12
N ILE A 243 10.62 17.29 6.73
CA ILE A 243 10.32 18.52 7.44
C ILE A 243 8.93 18.34 8.05
N PHE A 244 8.87 18.19 9.37
CA PHE A 244 7.61 18.06 10.09
C PHE A 244 7.04 19.42 10.48
N LEU A 245 5.73 19.56 10.34
CA LEU A 245 4.98 20.63 11.00
C LEU A 245 5.08 20.46 12.52
N ASP A 246 5.57 21.47 13.22
CA ASP A 246 5.67 21.43 14.68
C ASP A 246 4.28 21.52 15.31
N VAL A 247 4.00 20.60 16.24
CA VAL A 247 2.69 20.44 16.88
C VAL A 247 2.85 20.14 18.37
N PRO A 248 1.87 20.47 19.21
CA PRO A 248 1.84 20.00 20.60
C PRO A 248 1.96 18.48 20.67
N GLN A 249 2.62 17.96 21.72
CA GLN A 249 2.79 16.51 21.96
C GLN A 249 3.56 15.75 20.85
N ARG A 250 4.42 16.46 20.10
CA ARG A 250 5.17 15.88 18.96
C ARG A 250 5.93 14.60 19.29
N ASP A 251 6.48 14.44 20.50
CA ASP A 251 7.29 13.27 20.84
C ASP A 251 6.45 11.98 20.87
N SER A 252 5.24 12.06 21.41
CA SER A 252 4.28 10.95 21.42
C SER A 252 3.86 10.59 19.99
N LEU A 253 3.44 11.59 19.22
CA LEU A 253 3.01 11.39 17.82
C LEU A 253 4.15 10.88 16.92
N LEU A 254 5.38 11.32 17.15
CA LEU A 254 6.55 10.88 16.42
C LEU A 254 6.85 9.39 16.68
N SER A 255 6.66 8.92 17.92
CA SER A 255 6.82 7.50 18.23
C SER A 255 5.82 6.63 17.45
N GLU A 256 4.56 7.05 17.34
CA GLU A 256 3.54 6.37 16.52
C GLU A 256 3.93 6.37 15.03
N VAL A 257 4.40 7.52 14.51
CA VAL A 257 4.86 7.63 13.12
C VAL A 257 6.03 6.68 12.87
N ARG A 258 7.02 6.62 13.76
CA ARG A 258 8.16 5.70 13.61
C ARG A 258 7.72 4.24 13.58
N ILE A 259 6.79 3.84 14.45
CA ILE A 259 6.24 2.48 14.48
C ILE A 259 5.51 2.16 13.17
N LYS A 260 4.61 3.04 12.71
CA LYS A 260 3.78 2.79 11.51
C LYS A 260 4.58 2.85 10.20
N THR A 261 5.53 3.76 10.12
CA THR A 261 6.28 3.99 8.86
C THR A 261 7.56 3.19 8.78
N GLY A 262 8.16 2.84 9.92
CA GLY A 262 9.50 2.26 9.98
C GLY A 262 10.62 3.31 9.87
N LEU A 263 10.30 4.60 9.99
CA LEU A 263 11.22 5.74 9.93
C LEU A 263 12.38 5.56 10.93
N GLN A 264 13.59 5.43 10.40
CA GLN A 264 14.81 5.21 11.19
C GLN A 264 16.00 5.97 10.61
N THR A 265 16.15 5.93 9.29
CA THR A 265 17.36 6.39 8.61
C THR A 265 17.23 7.81 8.08
N ILE A 266 16.05 8.24 7.65
CA ILE A 266 15.87 9.58 7.07
C ILE A 266 16.03 10.66 8.15
N PRO A 267 16.91 11.67 7.95
CA PRO A 267 17.00 12.83 8.83
C PRO A 267 15.71 13.67 8.77
N TYR A 268 15.27 14.14 9.92
CA TYR A 268 14.07 14.96 10.03
C TYR A 268 14.24 16.16 10.98
N THR A 269 13.42 17.18 10.77
CA THR A 269 13.39 18.39 11.61
C THR A 269 11.94 18.85 11.85
N PHE A 270 11.75 19.79 12.77
CA PHE A 270 10.46 20.42 13.04
C PHE A 270 10.52 21.90 12.71
N VAL A 271 9.51 22.40 12.01
CA VAL A 271 9.40 23.79 11.60
C VAL A 271 8.07 24.36 12.09
N PRO A 272 8.06 25.59 12.65
CA PRO A 272 6.82 26.27 13.06
C PRO A 272 5.84 26.44 11.91
N ALA A 273 4.54 26.47 12.21
CA ALA A 273 3.49 26.54 11.20
C ALA A 273 3.66 27.71 10.21
N GLU A 274 4.10 28.87 10.70
CA GLU A 274 4.32 30.04 9.85
C GLU A 274 5.37 29.77 8.76
N ASP A 275 6.53 29.25 9.13
CA ASP A 275 7.62 28.94 8.20
C ASP A 275 7.29 27.72 7.32
N PHE A 276 6.56 26.76 7.88
CA PHE A 276 6.13 25.55 7.20
C PHE A 276 5.20 25.88 6.03
N PHE A 277 4.10 26.60 6.27
CA PHE A 277 3.11 26.92 5.21
C PHE A 277 3.56 28.04 4.26
N LYS A 278 4.58 28.84 4.61
CA LYS A 278 5.26 29.72 3.65
C LYS A 278 6.05 28.95 2.58
N THR A 279 6.53 27.76 2.94
CA THR A 279 7.43 26.96 2.09
C THR A 279 6.71 25.75 1.45
N SER A 280 5.74 25.17 2.16
CA SER A 280 4.93 24.05 1.71
C SER A 280 3.59 24.50 1.14
N HIS A 281 3.04 23.77 0.18
CA HIS A 281 1.65 23.94 -0.22
C HIS A 281 0.67 23.38 0.82
N ASN A 282 -0.59 23.84 0.81
CA ASN A 282 -1.64 23.42 1.74
C ASN A 282 -2.07 21.93 1.64
N LYS A 283 -1.53 21.16 0.68
CA LYS A 283 -1.82 19.72 0.50
C LYS A 283 -0.60 18.90 0.89
N LEU A 284 -0.71 18.16 2.00
CA LEU A 284 0.31 17.27 2.53
C LEU A 284 0.05 15.80 2.12
N PRO A 285 1.08 14.94 2.06
CA PRO A 285 2.49 15.29 2.09
C PRO A 285 2.89 16.07 0.84
N PHE A 286 3.89 16.93 0.98
CA PHE A 286 4.39 17.75 -0.11
C PHE A 286 5.88 17.47 -0.29
N ILE A 287 6.23 16.91 -1.45
CA ILE A 287 7.57 16.40 -1.76
C ILE A 287 8.20 17.32 -2.80
N MET A 288 9.33 17.90 -2.45
CA MET A 288 10.03 18.91 -3.25
C MET A 288 11.40 18.39 -3.67
N PHE A 289 11.69 18.48 -4.96
CA PHE A 289 12.98 18.14 -5.55
C PHE A 289 13.74 19.45 -5.79
N VAL A 290 14.86 19.61 -5.11
CA VAL A 290 15.62 20.86 -5.02
C VAL A 290 17.02 20.63 -5.54
N ASP A 291 17.44 21.41 -6.51
CA ASP A 291 18.80 21.37 -7.05
C ASP A 291 19.38 22.79 -6.99
N ASN A 292 20.39 22.97 -6.13
CA ASN A 292 21.05 24.25 -5.91
C ASN A 292 20.05 25.40 -5.65
N GLY A 293 19.06 25.13 -4.78
CA GLY A 293 18.02 26.06 -4.37
C GLY A 293 16.89 26.27 -5.39
N GLN A 294 16.98 25.68 -6.58
CA GLN A 294 15.91 25.70 -7.58
C GLN A 294 14.98 24.50 -7.39
N ILE A 295 13.68 24.75 -7.42
CA ILE A 295 12.68 23.68 -7.37
C ILE A 295 12.56 23.09 -8.77
N LYS A 296 13.00 21.84 -8.93
CA LYS A 296 12.94 21.11 -10.21
C LYS A 296 11.67 20.31 -10.35
N ASN A 297 11.12 19.80 -9.26
CA ASN A 297 9.93 18.98 -9.28
C ASN A 297 9.14 19.07 -7.97
N LEU A 298 7.82 18.92 -8.04
CA LEU A 298 6.88 18.91 -6.92
C LEU A 298 5.93 17.71 -7.05
N ARG A 299 5.76 16.97 -5.96
CA ARG A 299 4.93 15.75 -5.89
C ARG A 299 4.14 15.66 -4.58
N ASN A 300 2.99 15.00 -4.63
CA ASN A 300 2.31 14.41 -3.49
C ASN A 300 2.72 12.93 -3.38
N TYR A 301 2.22 12.21 -2.37
CA TYR A 301 2.31 10.75 -2.36
C TYR A 301 1.62 10.11 -3.58
N SER A 302 0.45 10.64 -3.96
CA SER A 302 -0.45 10.04 -4.97
C SER A 302 0.04 10.15 -6.41
N ASP A 303 1.04 10.98 -6.69
CA ASP A 303 1.65 11.16 -8.02
C ASP A 303 3.18 10.96 -7.99
N LEU A 304 3.75 10.54 -6.86
CA LEU A 304 5.16 10.23 -6.76
C LEU A 304 5.45 8.89 -7.45
N TYR A 305 5.98 8.98 -8.67
CA TYR A 305 6.67 7.88 -9.31
C TYR A 305 8.05 7.67 -8.66
N ILE A 306 8.34 6.43 -8.23
CA ILE A 306 9.60 6.13 -7.52
C ILE A 306 10.81 6.43 -8.39
N GLY A 307 10.74 6.16 -9.70
CA GLY A 307 11.84 6.42 -10.63
C GLY A 307 12.20 7.90 -10.78
N ASP A 308 11.31 8.84 -10.41
CA ASP A 308 11.64 10.27 -10.39
C ASP A 308 12.75 10.57 -9.38
N ILE A 309 12.79 9.85 -8.25
CA ILE A 309 13.82 10.03 -7.21
C ILE A 309 15.18 9.55 -7.70
N PHE A 310 15.22 8.36 -8.30
CA PHE A 310 16.45 7.79 -8.87
C PHE A 310 17.00 8.68 -9.98
N THR A 311 16.15 9.01 -10.94
CA THR A 311 16.50 9.87 -12.07
C THR A 311 17.01 11.24 -11.60
N PHE A 312 16.44 11.78 -10.52
CA PHE A 312 16.87 13.06 -9.98
C PHE A 312 18.29 13.02 -9.41
N PHE A 313 18.64 11.97 -8.65
CA PHE A 313 19.98 11.85 -8.04
C PHE A 313 21.06 11.31 -8.99
N GLU A 314 20.68 10.56 -10.02
CA GLU A 314 21.62 10.02 -11.03
C GLU A 314 22.02 11.03 -12.13
N GLN A 315 21.22 12.08 -12.33
CA GLN A 315 21.54 13.20 -13.23
C GLN A 315 22.64 14.12 -12.68
#